data_AF-A0A3B8PW99-F1
#
_entry.id   AF-A0A3B8PW99-F1
#
_cell.length_a   1.000
_cell.length_b   1.000
_cell.length_c   1.000
_cell.angle_alpha   90.00
_cell.angle_beta   90.00
_cell.angle_gamma   90.00
#
_symmetry.space_group_name_H-M   'P 1'
#
loop_
_entity.id
_entity.type
_entity.pdbx_description
1 polymer ?
#
loop_
_entity_poly.entity_id
_entity_poly.type
_entity_poly.pdbx_seq_one_letter_code
_entity_poly.pdbx_strand_id
1 'polypeptide(L)'
;MRSEFPLARFSNAAMASLCVCVVTSCSLALSAAEPPPAKSKTDLSGPVKRLVNDLGNSRRAVRESARRRLLALGPAILEHLPAPDTVKNVATRVAVRRLIRTLERTTATRSARASQVTLSGRPTLETLVASISRQTGNRLTLHRLSSRQLRRSVPIKLVRATYWQAIDAVMSRAKLDLVYRDGASTLVARTGRKIDRSIALSGPFRVTATTATPKPIPDSDRHLLPLRLSWMAEPRLRPLYLVCRPANFRATGQFDDDRTKPLDPRSPEATLELPLEGSDPGLQLRIDFQTPGDEIPREVQLTGTADVW
;
A
#
# COMPACT_ATOMS: atom_id res chain seq x y z
N MET A 1 20.69 -63.84 -14.53
CA MET A 1 19.45 -63.78 -15.34
C MET A 1 19.35 -62.37 -15.90
N ARG A 2 19.52 -62.25 -17.23
CA ARG A 2 19.01 -61.25 -18.21
C ARG A 2 18.69 -59.84 -17.66
N SER A 3 19.11 -58.71 -18.24
CA SER A 3 19.70 -58.32 -19.54
C SER A 3 19.79 -56.78 -19.45
N GLU A 4 20.96 -56.14 -19.48
CA GLU A 4 21.62 -55.49 -20.63
C GLU A 4 20.78 -54.63 -21.60
N PHE A 5 21.37 -53.46 -21.95
CA PHE A 5 21.29 -52.64 -23.18
C PHE A 5 20.35 -51.38 -23.22
N PRO A 6 20.62 -50.37 -24.08
CA PRO A 6 21.62 -49.30 -23.88
C PRO A 6 21.22 -47.91 -24.47
N LEU A 7 22.20 -47.01 -24.53
CA LEU A 7 22.34 -45.79 -25.34
C LEU A 7 21.69 -45.81 -26.75
N ALA A 8 21.16 -44.66 -27.17
CA ALA A 8 21.11 -44.26 -28.57
C ALA A 8 21.54 -42.79 -28.74
N ARG A 9 22.76 -42.63 -29.28
CA ARG A 9 23.21 -41.44 -30.00
C ARG A 9 22.48 -41.41 -31.35
N PHE A 10 22.09 -40.22 -31.81
CA PHE A 10 22.04 -39.94 -33.24
C PHE A 10 22.86 -38.68 -33.53
N SER A 11 23.95 -38.91 -34.25
CA SER A 11 24.70 -37.98 -35.06
C SER A 11 24.08 -37.95 -36.46
N ASN A 12 24.18 -36.82 -37.16
CA ASN A 12 24.54 -36.64 -38.58
C ASN A 12 24.03 -35.26 -39.03
N ALA A 13 24.89 -34.26 -39.21
CA ALA A 13 25.86 -34.08 -40.30
C ALA A 13 25.23 -33.53 -41.58
N ALA A 14 25.68 -32.32 -41.90
CA ALA A 14 26.01 -31.78 -43.22
C ALA A 14 24.93 -31.75 -44.32
N MET A 15 24.60 -30.53 -44.76
CA MET A 15 24.64 -30.24 -46.20
C MET A 15 25.05 -28.79 -46.44
N ALA A 16 26.24 -28.65 -47.02
CA ALA A 16 26.74 -27.44 -47.62
C ALA A 16 25.93 -27.14 -48.89
N SER A 17 25.61 -25.87 -49.12
CA SER A 17 25.40 -25.40 -50.48
C SER A 17 25.95 -23.99 -50.64
N LEU A 18 27.04 -23.95 -51.39
CA LEU A 18 27.62 -22.78 -52.04
C LEU A 18 26.52 -22.05 -52.84
N CYS A 19 26.40 -20.73 -52.68
CA CYS A 19 25.83 -19.89 -53.72
C CYS A 19 26.59 -18.56 -53.75
N VAL A 20 27.34 -18.40 -54.83
CA VAL A 20 28.11 -17.23 -55.23
C VAL A 20 27.13 -16.07 -55.44
N CYS A 21 27.23 -15.01 -54.62
CA CYS A 21 26.48 -13.79 -54.84
C CYS A 21 27.31 -12.82 -55.68
N VAL A 22 26.86 -12.65 -56.92
CA VAL A 22 27.32 -11.67 -57.91
C VAL A 22 27.14 -10.26 -57.34
N VAL A 23 28.23 -9.48 -57.33
CA VAL A 23 28.24 -8.05 -57.04
C VAL A 23 27.47 -7.34 -58.16
N THR A 24 26.26 -6.90 -57.85
CA THR A 24 25.51 -6.00 -58.74
C THR A 24 25.07 -4.78 -57.94
N SER A 25 25.79 -3.69 -58.16
CA SER A 25 25.50 -2.36 -57.63
C SER A 25 24.17 -1.87 -58.19
N CYS A 26 23.11 -1.90 -57.39
CA CYS A 26 21.83 -1.29 -57.73
C CYS A 26 21.50 -0.24 -56.66
N SER A 27 21.74 1.02 -57.01
CA SER A 27 21.38 2.19 -56.23
C SER A 27 19.86 2.24 -56.04
N LEU A 28 19.38 1.85 -54.86
CA LEU A 28 18.01 2.07 -54.44
C LEU A 28 17.99 3.20 -53.42
N ALA A 29 17.45 4.34 -53.88
CA ALA A 29 17.14 5.50 -53.06
C ALA A 29 16.26 5.07 -51.88
N LEU A 30 16.86 5.04 -50.69
CA LEU A 30 16.17 4.80 -49.44
C LEU A 30 15.35 6.06 -49.11
N SER A 31 14.10 6.08 -49.58
CA SER A 31 13.11 7.03 -49.08
C SER A 31 12.94 6.76 -47.59
N ALA A 32 13.41 7.70 -46.77
CA ALA A 32 13.21 7.70 -45.33
C ALA A 32 11.71 7.88 -45.05
N ALA A 33 10.98 6.77 -45.01
CA ALA A 33 9.64 6.73 -44.46
C ALA A 33 9.75 7.05 -42.97
N GLU A 34 9.37 8.28 -42.64
CA GLU A 34 9.23 8.79 -41.28
C GLU A 34 8.38 7.80 -40.47
N PRO A 35 8.89 7.24 -39.35
CA PRO A 35 8.11 6.36 -38.51
C PRO A 35 6.90 7.16 -37.97
N PRO A 36 5.67 6.61 -38.03
CA PRO A 36 4.50 7.33 -37.58
C PRO A 36 4.67 7.73 -36.10
N PRO A 37 4.30 8.97 -35.72
CA PRO A 37 4.53 9.45 -34.38
C PRO A 37 3.83 8.53 -33.37
N ALA A 38 4.60 8.14 -32.35
CA ALA A 38 4.16 7.35 -31.23
C ALA A 38 2.87 7.95 -30.65
N LYS A 39 1.80 7.14 -30.62
CA LYS A 39 0.48 7.51 -30.06
C LYS A 39 0.67 8.05 -28.63
N SER A 40 0.57 9.38 -28.52
CA SER A 40 0.42 10.09 -27.26
C SER A 40 -0.88 9.65 -26.58
N LYS A 41 -0.94 9.80 -25.24
CA LYS A 41 -2.07 9.49 -24.34
C LYS A 41 -3.40 9.39 -25.09
N THR A 42 -3.89 8.16 -25.24
CA THR A 42 -5.13 7.80 -25.94
C THR A 42 -6.22 8.82 -25.69
N ASP A 43 -6.76 9.45 -26.74
CA ASP A 43 -7.94 10.31 -26.64
C ASP A 43 -9.15 9.48 -26.21
N LEU A 44 -9.36 9.39 -24.89
CA LEU A 44 -10.42 8.61 -24.27
C LEU A 44 -11.80 9.26 -24.44
N SER A 45 -11.86 10.52 -24.89
CA SER A 45 -13.09 11.30 -25.00
C SER A 45 -14.09 10.69 -26.00
N GLY A 46 -13.61 10.32 -27.19
CA GLY A 46 -14.44 9.72 -28.24
C GLY A 46 -15.08 8.38 -27.83
N PRO A 47 -14.30 7.39 -27.35
CA PRO A 47 -14.82 6.12 -26.85
C PRO A 47 -15.77 6.28 -25.67
N VAL A 48 -15.48 7.16 -24.71
CA VAL A 48 -16.34 7.39 -23.53
C VAL A 48 -17.69 7.98 -23.93
N LYS A 49 -17.72 8.97 -24.83
CA LYS A 49 -18.99 9.56 -25.33
C LYS A 49 -19.91 8.53 -25.96
N ARG A 50 -19.37 7.61 -26.78
CA ARG A 50 -20.16 6.53 -27.39
C ARG A 50 -20.77 5.60 -26.34
N LEU A 51 -19.96 5.17 -25.38
CA LEU A 51 -20.41 4.31 -24.28
C LEU A 51 -21.45 4.99 -23.39
N VAL A 52 -21.34 6.30 -23.17
CA VAL A 52 -22.34 7.07 -22.42
C VAL A 52 -23.69 7.07 -23.16
N ASN A 53 -23.71 7.22 -24.47
CA ASN A 53 -24.94 7.11 -25.24
C ASN A 53 -25.58 5.72 -25.11
N ASP A 54 -24.76 4.67 -25.14
CA ASP A 54 -25.21 3.28 -25.01
C ASP A 54 -25.81 2.96 -23.62
N LEU A 55 -25.48 3.73 -22.57
CA LEU A 55 -26.11 3.60 -21.25
C LEU A 55 -27.63 3.88 -21.27
N GLY A 56 -28.09 4.67 -22.25
CA GLY A 56 -29.51 4.99 -22.44
C GLY A 56 -30.24 4.09 -23.44
N ASN A 57 -29.56 3.09 -24.00
CA ASN A 57 -30.12 2.26 -25.07
C ASN A 57 -31.35 1.48 -24.58
N SER A 58 -32.35 1.25 -25.44
CA SER A 58 -33.56 0.48 -25.10
C SER A 58 -33.26 -0.98 -24.74
N ARG A 59 -32.22 -1.57 -25.34
CA ARG A 59 -31.80 -2.96 -25.07
C ARG A 59 -30.96 -3.07 -23.80
N ARG A 60 -31.42 -3.87 -22.84
CA ARG A 60 -30.73 -4.12 -21.56
C ARG A 60 -29.28 -4.60 -21.74
N ALA A 61 -29.04 -5.51 -22.70
CA ALA A 61 -27.71 -6.06 -22.96
C ALA A 61 -26.69 -4.97 -23.36
N VAL A 62 -27.13 -3.98 -24.15
CA VAL A 62 -26.29 -2.86 -24.58
C VAL A 62 -25.93 -1.97 -23.39
N ARG A 63 -26.91 -1.63 -22.55
CA ARG A 63 -26.68 -0.82 -21.34
C ARG A 63 -25.69 -1.46 -20.37
N GLU A 64 -25.87 -2.75 -20.08
CA GLU A 64 -24.99 -3.49 -19.16
C GLU A 64 -23.57 -3.66 -19.73
N SER A 65 -23.45 -3.86 -21.05
CA SER A 65 -22.14 -3.89 -21.73
C SER A 65 -21.43 -2.54 -21.61
N ALA A 66 -22.13 -1.45 -21.92
CA ALA A 66 -21.57 -0.10 -21.82
C ALA A 66 -21.14 0.25 -20.39
N ARG A 67 -21.98 -0.08 -19.38
CA ARG A 67 -21.65 0.11 -17.97
C ARG A 67 -20.40 -0.66 -17.55
N ARG A 68 -20.31 -1.94 -17.90
CA ARG A 68 -19.12 -2.76 -17.59
C ARG A 68 -17.86 -2.20 -18.23
N ARG A 69 -17.94 -1.78 -19.49
CA ARG A 69 -16.80 -1.17 -20.21
C ARG A 69 -16.36 0.14 -19.56
N LEU A 70 -17.30 1.01 -19.20
CA LEU A 70 -16.99 2.26 -18.51
C LEU A 70 -16.36 2.01 -17.13
N LEU A 71 -16.87 1.05 -16.36
CA LEU A 71 -16.26 0.68 -15.08
C LEU A 71 -14.86 0.06 -15.24
N ALA A 72 -14.61 -0.70 -16.32
CA ALA A 72 -13.31 -1.29 -16.62
C ALA A 72 -12.25 -0.23 -16.98
N LEU A 73 -12.65 0.89 -17.60
CA LEU A 73 -11.76 2.03 -17.82
C LEU A 73 -11.34 2.71 -16.51
N GLY A 74 -12.11 2.51 -15.44
CA GLY A 74 -11.78 2.97 -14.09
C GLY A 74 -11.92 4.48 -13.89
N PRO A 75 -11.46 5.01 -12.75
CA PRO A 75 -11.78 6.38 -12.36
C PRO A 75 -11.21 7.50 -13.23
N ALA A 76 -10.20 7.21 -14.06
CA ALA A 76 -9.60 8.22 -14.94
C ALA A 76 -10.60 8.82 -15.94
N ILE A 77 -11.73 8.14 -16.21
CA ILE A 77 -12.75 8.68 -17.11
C ILE A 77 -13.63 9.76 -16.48
N LEU A 78 -13.54 10.00 -15.16
CA LEU A 78 -14.36 11.00 -14.48
C LEU A 78 -14.24 12.39 -15.13
N GLU A 79 -13.05 12.76 -15.59
CA GLU A 79 -12.78 14.03 -16.29
C GLU A 79 -13.44 14.11 -17.69
N HIS A 80 -13.85 12.99 -18.25
CA HIS A 80 -14.42 12.88 -19.59
C HIS A 80 -15.93 12.56 -19.58
N LEU A 81 -16.50 12.26 -18.41
CA LEU A 81 -17.93 12.02 -18.27
C LEU A 81 -18.69 13.34 -18.33
N PRO A 82 -19.84 13.40 -19.04
CA PRO A 82 -20.67 14.61 -19.02
C PRO A 82 -21.26 14.83 -17.64
N ALA A 83 -21.37 16.09 -17.22
CA ALA A 83 -22.14 16.45 -16.05
C ALA A 83 -23.58 15.92 -16.19
N PRO A 84 -24.14 15.22 -15.18
CA PRO A 84 -25.44 14.57 -15.28
C PRO A 84 -26.56 15.46 -15.80
N ASP A 85 -26.53 16.74 -15.46
CA ASP A 85 -27.61 17.68 -15.79
C ASP A 85 -27.58 18.10 -17.27
N THR A 86 -26.44 17.94 -17.94
CA THR A 86 -26.29 18.19 -19.39
C THR A 86 -26.81 17.03 -20.26
N VAL A 87 -27.07 15.87 -19.66
CA VAL A 87 -27.57 14.68 -20.37
C VAL A 87 -29.08 14.77 -20.56
N LYS A 88 -29.56 14.94 -21.80
CA LYS A 88 -30.99 15.12 -22.10
C LYS A 88 -31.85 13.90 -21.74
N ASN A 89 -31.40 12.68 -22.07
CA ASN A 89 -32.15 11.45 -21.81
C ASN A 89 -32.14 11.11 -20.32
N VAL A 90 -33.33 10.94 -19.72
CA VAL A 90 -33.51 10.65 -18.29
C VAL A 90 -32.85 9.34 -17.87
N ALA A 91 -33.02 8.26 -18.66
CA ALA A 91 -32.43 6.96 -18.37
C ALA A 91 -30.89 7.03 -18.41
N THR A 92 -30.32 7.70 -19.42
CA THR A 92 -28.88 7.94 -19.52
C THR A 92 -28.38 8.76 -18.34
N ARG A 93 -29.07 9.83 -17.97
CA ARG A 93 -28.71 10.70 -16.84
C ARG A 93 -28.64 9.93 -15.52
N VAL A 94 -29.64 9.09 -15.23
CA VAL A 94 -29.65 8.23 -14.03
C VAL A 94 -28.47 7.25 -14.05
N ALA A 95 -28.19 6.64 -15.20
CA ALA A 95 -27.07 5.71 -15.34
C ALA A 95 -25.71 6.40 -15.14
N VAL A 96 -25.52 7.58 -15.71
CA VAL A 96 -24.29 8.40 -15.54
C VAL A 96 -24.11 8.80 -14.08
N ARG A 97 -25.15 9.26 -13.38
CA ARG A 97 -25.06 9.58 -11.93
C ARG A 97 -24.60 8.38 -11.10
N ARG A 98 -25.14 7.20 -11.37
CA ARG A 98 -24.75 5.95 -10.67
C ARG A 98 -23.31 5.56 -10.99
N LEU A 99 -22.89 5.71 -12.25
CA LEU A 99 -21.53 5.43 -12.68
C LEU A 99 -20.52 6.36 -11.99
N ILE A 100 -20.76 7.68 -12.02
CA ILE A 100 -19.92 8.69 -11.37
C ILE A 100 -19.75 8.35 -9.89
N ARG A 101 -20.86 8.15 -9.15
CA ARG A 101 -20.80 7.77 -7.73
C ARG A 101 -19.98 6.50 -7.47
N THR A 102 -20.10 5.51 -8.35
CA THR A 102 -19.34 4.24 -8.23
C THR A 102 -17.85 4.48 -8.45
N LEU A 103 -17.49 5.28 -9.45
CA LEU A 103 -16.11 5.62 -9.77
C LEU A 103 -15.48 6.50 -8.69
N GLU A 104 -16.20 7.51 -8.20
CA GLU A 104 -15.78 8.36 -7.06
C GLU A 104 -15.52 7.53 -5.80
N ARG A 105 -16.45 6.63 -5.44
CA ARG A 105 -16.24 5.71 -4.31
C ARG A 105 -15.02 4.82 -4.53
N THR A 106 -14.81 4.34 -5.75
CA THR A 106 -13.62 3.57 -6.11
C THR A 106 -12.34 4.40 -5.97
N THR A 107 -12.35 5.67 -6.39
CA THR A 107 -11.24 6.61 -6.20
C THR A 107 -10.96 6.81 -4.71
N ALA A 108 -11.98 7.13 -3.92
CA ALA A 108 -11.85 7.35 -2.48
C ALA A 108 -11.24 6.12 -1.79
N THR A 109 -11.77 4.92 -2.06
CA THR A 109 -11.21 3.66 -1.52
C THR A 109 -9.77 3.42 -1.97
N ARG A 110 -9.42 3.71 -3.24
CA ARG A 110 -8.04 3.56 -3.73
C ARG A 110 -7.10 4.56 -3.08
N SER A 111 -7.53 5.80 -2.91
CA SER A 111 -6.75 6.87 -2.29
C SER A 111 -6.43 6.56 -0.83
N ALA A 112 -7.35 5.92 -0.10
CA ALA A 112 -7.17 5.49 1.29
C ALA A 112 -6.26 4.26 1.48
N ARG A 113 -5.91 3.52 0.42
CA ARG A 113 -5.01 2.36 0.53
C ARG A 113 -3.59 2.78 0.84
N ALA A 114 -2.81 1.89 1.44
CA ALA A 114 -1.37 2.08 1.61
C ALA A 114 -0.68 2.32 0.26
N SER A 115 0.21 3.31 0.21
CA SER A 115 1.08 3.50 -0.93
C SER A 115 2.17 2.44 -0.94
N GLN A 116 2.60 2.02 -2.13
CA GLN A 116 3.58 0.96 -2.31
C GLN A 116 4.88 1.51 -2.90
N VAL A 117 6.00 0.95 -2.43
CA VAL A 117 7.35 1.26 -2.88
C VAL A 117 8.00 -0.01 -3.41
N THR A 118 8.59 0.09 -4.59
CA THR A 118 9.48 -0.94 -5.14
C THR A 118 10.83 -0.30 -5.43
N LEU A 119 11.87 -0.83 -4.81
CA LEU A 119 13.23 -0.32 -4.93
C LEU A 119 14.22 -1.40 -4.50
N SER A 120 15.30 -1.56 -5.25
CA SER A 120 16.34 -2.53 -4.93
C SER A 120 17.73 -1.96 -5.18
N GLY A 121 18.74 -2.52 -4.52
CA GLY A 121 20.14 -2.20 -4.74
C GLY A 121 20.75 -1.48 -3.55
N ARG A 122 21.63 -0.52 -3.84
CA ARG A 122 22.47 0.16 -2.86
C ARG A 122 22.45 1.70 -3.03
N PRO A 123 21.26 2.33 -3.12
CA PRO A 123 21.15 3.78 -3.30
C PRO A 123 21.77 4.54 -2.11
N THR A 124 22.14 5.81 -2.34
CA THR A 124 22.45 6.73 -1.24
C THR A 124 21.19 6.98 -0.41
N LEU A 125 21.36 7.34 0.86
CA LEU A 125 20.24 7.67 1.74
C LEU A 125 19.36 8.78 1.16
N GLU A 126 19.97 9.79 0.55
CA GLU A 126 19.26 10.89 -0.10
C GLU A 126 18.40 10.41 -1.28
N THR A 127 18.98 9.65 -2.21
CA THR A 127 18.24 9.10 -3.35
C THR A 127 17.14 8.12 -2.91
N LEU A 128 17.41 7.34 -1.86
CA LEU A 128 16.45 6.42 -1.26
C LEU A 128 15.21 7.15 -0.73
N VAL A 129 15.42 8.20 0.07
CA VAL A 129 14.34 9.03 0.62
C VAL A 129 13.58 9.76 -0.47
N ALA A 130 14.27 10.35 -1.45
CA ALA A 130 13.62 11.01 -2.59
C ALA A 130 12.76 10.03 -3.42
N SER A 131 13.24 8.79 -3.62
CA SER A 131 12.51 7.75 -4.34
C SER A 131 11.25 7.31 -3.58
N ILE A 132 11.34 7.11 -2.26
CA ILE A 132 10.17 6.81 -1.41
C ILE A 132 9.15 7.94 -1.53
N SER A 133 9.56 9.19 -1.28
CA SER A 133 8.66 10.36 -1.36
C SER A 133 7.94 10.45 -2.71
N ARG A 134 8.66 10.23 -3.82
CA ARG A 134 8.09 10.28 -5.17
C ARG A 134 7.09 9.15 -5.42
N GLN A 135 7.40 7.92 -5.02
CA GLN A 135 6.52 6.76 -5.25
C GLN A 135 5.26 6.82 -4.39
N THR A 136 5.38 7.33 -3.17
CA THR A 136 4.25 7.34 -2.22
C THR A 136 3.45 8.64 -2.21
N GLY A 137 4.02 9.74 -2.70
CA GLY A 137 3.44 11.09 -2.53
C GLY A 137 3.49 11.59 -1.09
N ASN A 138 4.27 10.95 -0.21
CA ASN A 138 4.46 11.40 1.17
C ASN A 138 5.70 12.29 1.23
N ARG A 139 5.60 13.46 1.87
CA ARG A 139 6.76 14.33 2.10
C ARG A 139 7.65 13.72 3.19
N LEU A 140 8.81 13.21 2.79
CA LEU A 140 9.86 12.72 3.70
C LEU A 140 11.10 13.61 3.57
N THR A 141 11.60 14.10 4.70
CA THR A 141 12.78 14.98 4.77
C THR A 141 13.90 14.35 5.59
N LEU A 142 15.11 14.83 5.38
CA LEU A 142 16.31 14.45 6.14
C LEU A 142 16.77 15.67 6.95
N HIS A 143 17.06 15.50 8.24
CA HIS A 143 17.51 16.61 9.08
C HIS A 143 18.63 16.20 10.04
N ARG A 144 19.56 17.13 10.31
CA ARG A 144 20.74 16.93 11.17
C ARG A 144 21.60 15.73 10.76
N LEU A 145 21.74 15.48 9.45
CA LEU A 145 22.63 14.46 8.90
C LEU A 145 23.85 15.10 8.25
N SER A 146 25.04 14.57 8.55
CA SER A 146 26.28 14.97 7.87
C SER A 146 26.28 14.57 6.39
N SER A 147 27.07 15.25 5.56
CA SER A 147 27.26 14.91 4.14
C SER A 147 27.68 13.45 3.93
N ARG A 148 28.47 12.89 4.86
CA ARG A 148 28.86 11.48 4.85
C ARG A 148 27.66 10.55 5.06
N GLN A 149 26.75 10.89 5.98
CA GLN A 149 25.54 10.10 6.22
C GLN A 149 24.57 10.17 5.04
N LEU A 150 24.42 11.33 4.41
CA LEU A 150 23.55 11.50 3.24
C LEU A 150 24.02 10.66 2.04
N ARG A 151 25.34 10.65 1.79
CA ARG A 151 25.97 9.87 0.70
C ARG A 151 26.20 8.41 1.05
N ARG A 152 25.87 7.98 2.28
CA ARG A 152 25.99 6.58 2.69
C ARG A 152 25.10 5.71 1.82
N SER A 153 25.68 4.66 1.27
CA SER A 153 24.95 3.63 0.55
C SER A 153 24.16 2.75 1.54
N VAL A 154 22.87 2.54 1.25
CA VAL A 154 21.96 1.74 2.07
C VAL A 154 21.47 0.53 1.25
N PRO A 155 21.95 -0.68 1.52
CA PRO A 155 21.50 -1.87 0.81
C PRO A 155 20.05 -2.20 1.16
N ILE A 156 19.15 -2.18 0.19
CA ILE A 156 17.73 -2.40 0.40
C ILE A 156 17.10 -3.21 -0.74
N LYS A 157 16.08 -3.99 -0.41
CA LYS A 157 15.21 -4.68 -1.36
C LYS A 157 13.78 -4.56 -0.86
N LEU A 158 13.01 -3.72 -1.53
CA LEU A 158 11.59 -3.48 -1.29
C LEU A 158 10.84 -3.93 -2.55
N VAL A 159 9.87 -4.82 -2.37
CA VAL A 159 9.01 -5.30 -3.46
C VAL A 159 7.58 -5.05 -3.05
N ARG A 160 6.94 -4.04 -3.66
CA ARG A 160 5.57 -3.60 -3.31
C ARG A 160 5.36 -3.37 -1.81
N ALA A 161 6.42 -2.97 -1.10
CA ALA A 161 6.38 -2.71 0.33
C ALA A 161 5.52 -1.47 0.61
N THR A 162 4.76 -1.45 1.70
CA THR A 162 4.01 -0.24 2.08
C THR A 162 4.96 0.90 2.47
N TYR A 163 4.47 2.14 2.48
CA TYR A 163 5.24 3.29 2.97
C TYR A 163 5.90 3.00 4.32
N TRP A 164 5.13 2.53 5.30
CA TRP A 164 5.66 2.26 6.64
C TRP A 164 6.70 1.15 6.68
N GLN A 165 6.51 0.07 5.89
CA GLN A 165 7.53 -0.97 5.75
C GLN A 165 8.84 -0.40 5.17
N ALA A 166 8.75 0.50 4.19
CA ALA A 166 9.91 1.17 3.63
C ALA A 166 10.61 2.07 4.66
N ILE A 167 9.85 2.85 5.44
CA ILE A 167 10.40 3.72 6.50
C ILE A 167 11.09 2.89 7.58
N ASP A 168 10.45 1.85 8.11
CA ASP A 168 11.04 0.98 9.13
C ASP A 168 12.34 0.30 8.60
N ALA A 169 12.35 -0.14 7.34
CA ALA A 169 13.54 -0.71 6.70
C ALA A 169 14.69 0.31 6.59
N VAL A 170 14.40 1.57 6.25
CA VAL A 170 15.37 2.66 6.19
C VAL A 170 15.91 2.99 7.59
N MET A 171 15.01 3.21 8.56
CA MET A 171 15.38 3.51 9.96
C MET A 171 16.28 2.43 10.55
N SER A 172 15.95 1.16 10.33
CA SER A 172 16.75 0.04 10.82
C SER A 172 18.15 0.00 10.20
N ARG A 173 18.25 0.14 8.87
CA ARG A 173 19.53 -0.02 8.14
C ARG A 173 20.45 1.19 8.28
N ALA A 174 19.88 2.39 8.30
CA ALA A 174 20.62 3.64 8.38
C ALA A 174 20.79 4.15 9.82
N LYS A 175 20.25 3.44 10.82
CA LYS A 175 20.25 3.85 12.24
C LYS A 175 19.67 5.26 12.42
N LEU A 176 18.47 5.45 11.88
CA LEU A 176 17.72 6.70 11.95
C LEU A 176 16.48 6.53 12.81
N ASP A 177 15.98 7.64 13.32
CA ASP A 177 14.68 7.74 13.96
C ASP A 177 13.77 8.64 13.13
N LEU A 178 12.46 8.39 13.22
CA LEU A 178 11.43 9.19 12.59
C LEU A 178 10.87 10.19 13.61
N VAL A 179 10.87 11.45 13.23
CA VAL A 179 10.20 12.52 13.97
C VAL A 179 9.25 13.26 13.04
N TYR A 180 8.20 13.87 13.58
CA TYR A 180 7.31 14.72 12.82
C TYR A 180 7.65 16.18 13.09
N ARG A 181 7.89 16.95 12.03
CA ARG A 181 8.24 18.37 12.12
C ARG A 181 7.67 19.10 10.92
N ASP A 182 7.10 20.29 11.15
CA ASP A 182 6.58 21.19 10.11
C ASP A 182 5.60 20.49 9.15
N GLY A 183 4.75 19.60 9.70
CA GLY A 183 3.77 18.83 8.92
C GLY A 183 4.39 17.75 8.02
N ALA A 184 5.64 17.35 8.26
CA ALA A 184 6.34 16.35 7.47
C ALA A 184 7.03 15.29 8.34
N SER A 185 7.07 14.08 7.80
CA SER A 185 7.92 13.01 8.33
C SER A 185 9.38 13.35 8.07
N THR A 186 10.18 13.41 9.14
CA THR A 186 11.58 13.80 9.10
C THR A 186 12.43 12.68 9.69
N LEU A 187 13.44 12.22 8.96
CA LEU A 187 14.41 11.25 9.47
C LEU A 187 15.62 11.98 10.05
N VAL A 188 16.00 11.59 11.26
CA VAL A 188 17.12 12.14 12.02
C VAL A 188 18.07 11.03 12.46
N ALA A 189 19.33 11.37 12.73
CA ALA A 189 20.28 10.42 13.29
C ALA A 189 19.80 9.94 14.66
N ARG A 190 19.80 8.61 14.88
CA ARG A 190 19.50 8.04 16.19
C ARG A 190 20.60 8.41 17.19
N THR A 191 20.22 9.05 18.30
CA THR A 191 21.15 9.48 19.36
C THR A 191 21.14 8.59 20.59
N GLY A 192 20.17 7.67 20.72
CA GLY A 192 19.99 6.81 21.89
C GLY A 192 19.86 5.32 21.57
N ARG A 193 19.68 4.51 22.61
CA ARG A 193 19.37 3.08 22.46
C ARG A 193 18.01 2.92 21.79
N LYS A 194 17.92 1.99 20.84
CA LYS A 194 16.64 1.61 20.23
C LYS A 194 15.72 1.11 21.34
N ILE A 195 14.60 1.79 21.56
CA ILE A 195 13.54 1.29 22.43
C ILE A 195 12.80 0.24 21.61
N ASP A 196 12.84 -1.02 22.05
CA ASP A 196 11.99 -2.04 21.44
C ASP A 196 10.55 -1.74 21.82
N ARG A 197 9.77 -1.40 20.80
CA ARG A 197 8.33 -1.21 20.89
C ARG A 197 7.70 -2.22 19.97
N SER A 198 6.59 -2.82 20.38
CA SER A 198 5.81 -3.66 19.51
C SER A 198 5.16 -2.79 18.43
N ILE A 199 5.49 -3.04 17.17
CA ILE A 199 5.02 -2.28 16.01
C ILE A 199 4.20 -3.21 15.13
N ALA A 200 2.96 -2.83 14.87
CA ALA A 200 2.10 -3.48 13.89
C ALA A 200 1.88 -2.56 12.69
N LEU A 201 1.90 -3.14 11.49
CA LEU A 201 1.63 -2.43 10.24
C LEU A 201 0.31 -2.93 9.67
N SER A 202 -0.69 -2.05 9.59
CA SER A 202 -2.04 -2.38 9.11
C SER A 202 -2.43 -1.40 8.01
N GLY A 203 -2.36 -1.84 6.75
CA GLY A 203 -2.65 -0.97 5.61
C GLY A 203 -1.78 0.30 5.64
N PRO A 204 -2.37 1.51 5.59
CA PRO A 204 -1.61 2.75 5.64
C PRO A 204 -1.27 3.21 7.07
N PHE A 205 -1.50 2.37 8.09
CA PHE A 205 -1.23 2.71 9.48
C PHE A 205 0.00 2.00 10.00
N ARG A 206 0.75 2.74 10.82
CA ARG A 206 1.78 2.22 11.71
C ARG A 206 1.30 2.38 13.14
N VAL A 207 1.16 1.26 13.84
CA VAL A 207 0.65 1.21 15.21
C VAL A 207 1.79 0.81 16.13
N THR A 208 2.05 1.62 17.14
CA THR A 208 3.02 1.30 18.17
C THR A 208 2.29 1.03 19.47
N ALA A 209 2.44 -0.17 20.02
CA ALA A 209 1.83 -0.55 21.29
C ALA A 209 2.83 -0.39 22.45
N THR A 210 2.34 0.19 23.54
CA THR A 210 3.03 0.19 24.83
C THR A 210 2.06 -0.30 25.91
N THR A 211 2.54 -1.24 26.73
CA THR A 211 1.83 -1.65 27.94
C THR A 211 1.97 -0.56 29.00
N ALA A 212 0.91 -0.34 29.75
CA ALA A 212 0.97 0.39 31.02
C ALA A 212 0.86 -0.60 32.18
N THR A 213 1.11 -0.13 33.40
CA THR A 213 1.07 -0.96 34.61
C THR A 213 -0.29 -1.67 34.73
N PRO A 214 -0.28 -3.01 34.90
CA PRO A 214 -1.50 -3.78 35.19
C PRO A 214 -2.22 -3.24 36.42
N LYS A 215 -3.56 -3.35 36.43
CA LYS A 215 -4.38 -2.94 37.59
C LYS A 215 -5.31 -4.08 38.01
N PRO A 216 -5.48 -4.36 39.30
CA PRO A 216 -6.45 -5.36 39.74
C PRO A 216 -7.87 -4.94 39.35
N ILE A 217 -8.69 -5.91 38.95
CA ILE A 217 -10.12 -5.71 38.72
C ILE A 217 -10.85 -5.99 40.05
N PRO A 218 -11.68 -5.06 40.57
CA PRO A 218 -12.44 -5.30 41.79
C PRO A 218 -13.26 -6.59 41.70
N ASP A 219 -13.31 -7.33 42.80
CA ASP A 219 -14.08 -8.58 42.95
C ASP A 219 -13.73 -9.68 41.92
N SER A 220 -12.49 -9.68 41.41
CA SER A 220 -11.98 -10.67 40.47
C SER A 220 -10.53 -11.02 40.76
N ASP A 221 -10.15 -12.26 40.44
CA ASP A 221 -8.77 -12.74 40.40
C ASP A 221 -8.02 -12.29 39.13
N ARG A 222 -8.51 -11.28 38.41
CA ARG A 222 -7.97 -10.85 37.12
C ARG A 222 -7.38 -9.45 37.19
N HIS A 223 -6.46 -9.20 36.28
CA HIS A 223 -5.82 -7.92 36.09
C HIS A 223 -6.26 -7.28 34.77
N LEU A 224 -6.53 -5.98 34.82
CA LEU A 224 -6.68 -5.11 33.68
C LEU A 224 -5.30 -4.77 33.11
N LEU A 225 -5.12 -5.02 31.82
CA LEU A 225 -3.92 -4.75 31.05
C LEU A 225 -4.19 -3.60 30.07
N PRO A 226 -3.91 -2.35 30.46
CA PRO A 226 -4.05 -1.22 29.56
C PRO A 226 -2.97 -1.23 28.48
N LEU A 227 -3.38 -1.39 27.22
CA LEU A 227 -2.52 -1.19 26.04
C LEU A 227 -2.76 0.20 25.45
N ARG A 228 -1.72 1.02 25.42
CA ARG A 228 -1.72 2.30 24.72
C ARG A 228 -1.19 2.09 23.31
N LEU A 229 -2.02 2.42 22.33
CA LEU A 229 -1.73 2.32 20.91
C LEU A 229 -1.52 3.72 20.36
N SER A 230 -0.33 3.98 19.83
CA SER A 230 -0.04 5.18 19.07
C SER A 230 -0.19 4.87 17.57
N TRP A 231 -1.16 5.53 16.93
CA TRP A 231 -1.49 5.34 15.52
C TRP A 231 -0.90 6.46 14.68
N MET A 232 -0.20 6.07 13.61
CA MET A 232 0.31 6.99 12.60
C MET A 232 -0.27 6.60 11.24
N ALA A 233 -1.05 7.49 10.64
CA ALA A 233 -1.49 7.35 9.25
C ALA A 233 -0.39 7.78 8.28
N GLU A 234 -0.36 7.22 7.07
CA GLU A 234 0.46 7.79 5.98
C GLU A 234 0.18 9.31 5.87
N PRO A 235 1.21 10.17 5.94
CA PRO A 235 1.02 11.63 6.01
C PRO A 235 0.14 12.23 4.91
N ARG A 236 0.11 11.62 3.71
CA ARG A 236 -0.73 12.07 2.60
C ARG A 236 -2.23 11.83 2.78
N LEU A 237 -2.62 10.89 3.65
CA LEU A 237 -4.02 10.45 3.71
C LEU A 237 -4.91 11.41 4.48
N ARG A 238 -4.36 12.11 5.48
CA ARG A 238 -5.08 13.04 6.35
C ARG A 238 -6.52 12.57 6.67
N PRO A 239 -6.67 11.34 7.19
CA PRO A 239 -7.99 10.81 7.56
C PRO A 239 -8.64 11.72 8.59
N LEU A 240 -9.98 11.80 8.58
CA LEU A 240 -10.71 12.63 9.53
C LEU A 240 -11.01 11.85 10.81
N TYR A 241 -11.32 10.56 10.67
CA TYR A 241 -11.65 9.70 11.81
C TYR A 241 -10.96 8.33 11.70
N LEU A 242 -10.51 7.83 12.86
CA LEU A 242 -10.20 6.42 13.07
C LEU A 242 -11.42 5.75 13.70
N VAL A 243 -11.87 4.65 13.11
CA VAL A 243 -12.88 3.79 13.73
C VAL A 243 -12.19 2.51 14.19
N CYS A 244 -12.20 2.30 15.50
CA CYS A 244 -11.56 1.19 16.16
C CYS A 244 -12.57 0.37 16.96
N ARG A 245 -12.54 -0.95 16.82
CA ARG A 245 -13.35 -1.88 17.61
C ARG A 245 -12.42 -2.83 18.36
N PRO A 246 -12.44 -2.90 19.70
CA PRO A 246 -11.57 -3.80 20.46
C PRO A 246 -11.69 -5.26 20.02
N ALA A 247 -12.87 -5.73 19.61
CA ALA A 247 -13.05 -7.08 19.05
C ALA A 247 -12.22 -7.38 17.79
N ASN A 248 -11.76 -6.35 17.06
CA ASN A 248 -10.89 -6.51 15.89
C ASN A 248 -9.42 -6.72 16.28
N PHE A 249 -9.09 -6.70 17.57
CA PHE A 249 -7.75 -6.90 18.09
C PHE A 249 -7.66 -8.21 18.87
N ARG A 250 -6.56 -8.92 18.68
CA ARG A 250 -6.18 -10.11 19.43
C ARG A 250 -4.88 -9.81 20.15
N ALA A 251 -4.89 -9.97 21.46
CA ALA A 251 -3.71 -9.88 22.30
C ALA A 251 -3.34 -11.25 22.87
N THR A 252 -2.04 -11.53 22.93
CA THR A 252 -1.49 -12.73 23.56
C THR A 252 -0.42 -12.33 24.55
N GLY A 253 -0.50 -12.85 25.77
CA GLY A 253 0.51 -12.64 26.81
C GLY A 253 1.48 -13.80 26.89
N GLN A 254 2.77 -13.53 27.06
CA GLN A 254 3.77 -14.52 27.45
C GLN A 254 3.97 -14.48 28.97
N PHE A 255 3.84 -15.62 29.63
CA PHE A 255 3.87 -15.74 31.09
C PHE A 255 5.18 -16.35 31.58
N ASP A 256 5.37 -16.42 32.90
CA ASP A 256 6.63 -16.85 33.54
C ASP A 256 7.09 -18.26 33.17
N ASP A 257 6.15 -19.10 32.78
CA ASP A 257 6.34 -20.49 32.35
C ASP A 257 6.55 -20.63 30.84
N ASP A 258 6.84 -19.53 30.15
CA ASP A 258 6.94 -19.41 28.70
C ASP A 258 5.68 -19.81 27.92
N ARG A 259 4.55 -20.07 28.61
CA ARG A 259 3.28 -20.31 27.93
C ARG A 259 2.72 -19.00 27.39
N THR A 260 2.18 -19.07 26.19
CA THR A 260 1.42 -17.98 25.60
C THR A 260 -0.07 -18.21 25.84
N LYS A 261 -0.77 -17.26 26.47
CA LYS A 261 -2.23 -17.33 26.67
C LYS A 261 -2.91 -16.14 25.99
N PRO A 262 -4.12 -16.32 25.43
CA PRO A 262 -4.90 -15.20 24.89
C PRO A 262 -5.33 -14.25 26.01
N LEU A 263 -5.46 -12.98 25.67
CA LEU A 263 -5.98 -11.93 26.53
C LEU A 263 -7.28 -11.40 25.90
N ASP A 264 -8.34 -11.33 26.69
CA ASP A 264 -9.63 -10.89 26.19
C ASP A 264 -9.75 -9.36 26.27
N PRO A 265 -10.31 -8.68 25.26
CA PRO A 265 -10.65 -7.27 25.38
C PRO A 265 -11.73 -7.10 26.46
N ARG A 266 -11.60 -6.05 27.27
CA ARG A 266 -12.56 -5.76 28.36
C ARG A 266 -13.95 -5.35 27.85
N SER A 267 -14.00 -4.70 26.70
CA SER A 267 -15.23 -4.19 26.07
C SER A 267 -15.21 -4.50 24.56
N PRO A 268 -15.37 -5.77 24.16
CA PRO A 268 -15.29 -6.19 22.75
C PRO A 268 -16.32 -5.48 21.85
N GLU A 269 -17.50 -5.20 22.39
CA GLU A 269 -18.64 -4.56 21.71
C GLU A 269 -18.46 -3.06 21.47
N ALA A 270 -17.46 -2.42 22.09
CA ALA A 270 -17.24 -0.99 21.94
C ALA A 270 -16.88 -0.62 20.49
N THR A 271 -17.42 0.51 20.03
CA THR A 271 -16.97 1.18 18.81
C THR A 271 -16.41 2.54 19.20
N LEU A 272 -15.13 2.75 18.95
CA LEU A 272 -14.40 3.96 19.28
C LEU A 272 -14.18 4.75 17.99
N GLU A 273 -14.74 5.95 17.93
CA GLU A 273 -14.52 6.89 16.84
C GLU A 273 -13.64 8.03 17.36
N LEU A 274 -12.46 8.18 16.76
CA LEU A 274 -11.46 9.13 17.23
C LEU A 274 -11.14 10.12 16.12
N PRO A 275 -11.28 11.43 16.37
CA PRO A 275 -10.87 12.43 15.39
C PRO A 275 -9.36 12.37 15.19
N LEU A 276 -8.93 12.51 13.94
CA LEU A 276 -7.54 12.60 13.55
C LEU A 276 -7.25 14.04 13.15
N GLU A 277 -6.66 14.82 14.07
CA GLU A 277 -6.22 16.17 13.77
C GLU A 277 -4.95 16.13 12.90
N GLY A 278 -4.96 16.85 11.78
CA GLY A 278 -3.98 16.74 10.69
C GLY A 278 -2.52 17.11 11.02
N SER A 279 -2.21 17.39 12.28
CA SER A 279 -0.88 17.70 12.78
C SER A 279 -0.39 16.80 13.92
N ASP A 280 -1.25 15.99 14.56
CA ASP A 280 -0.83 15.07 15.62
C ASP A 280 -0.27 13.78 14.99
N PRO A 281 1.05 13.53 15.09
CA PRO A 281 1.65 12.36 14.48
C PRO A 281 1.32 11.05 15.20
N GLY A 282 0.58 11.06 16.32
CA GLY A 282 0.33 9.84 17.07
C GLY A 282 -0.94 9.88 17.88
N LEU A 283 -2.09 9.59 17.24
CA LEU A 283 -3.34 9.36 17.97
C LEU A 283 -3.12 8.27 19.01
N GLN A 284 -3.36 8.61 20.28
CA GLN A 284 -3.25 7.68 21.39
C GLN A 284 -4.62 7.09 21.68
N LEU A 285 -4.76 5.79 21.42
CA LEU A 285 -5.91 5.01 21.80
C LEU A 285 -5.53 4.06 22.95
N ARG A 286 -6.38 3.95 23.96
CA ARG A 286 -6.25 2.94 24.99
C ARG A 286 -7.24 1.80 24.71
N ILE A 287 -6.73 0.59 24.60
CA ILE A 287 -7.55 -0.63 24.60
C ILE A 287 -7.18 -1.43 25.83
N ASP A 288 -8.19 -1.78 26.63
CA ASP A 288 -7.98 -2.56 27.83
C ASP A 288 -8.25 -4.04 27.55
N PHE A 289 -7.30 -4.87 27.95
CA PHE A 289 -7.42 -6.32 27.97
C PHE A 289 -7.50 -6.81 29.42
N GLN A 290 -7.92 -8.06 29.62
CA GLN A 290 -7.93 -8.70 30.92
C GLN A 290 -7.16 -10.02 30.88
N THR A 291 -6.45 -10.32 31.98
CA THR A 291 -5.74 -11.59 32.14
C THR A 291 -6.74 -12.75 32.34
N PRO A 292 -6.35 -14.00 32.00
CA PRO A 292 -7.20 -15.16 32.22
C PRO A 292 -7.41 -15.50 33.71
N GLY A 293 -6.51 -15.05 34.58
CA GLY A 293 -6.52 -15.20 36.04
C GLY A 293 -5.51 -14.23 36.67
N ASP A 294 -4.93 -14.58 37.82
CA ASP A 294 -4.10 -13.64 38.61
C ASP A 294 -2.71 -13.36 38.00
N GLU A 295 -2.29 -14.22 37.08
CA GLU A 295 -1.00 -14.12 36.41
C GLU A 295 -0.90 -12.87 35.51
N ILE A 296 0.22 -12.16 35.59
CA ILE A 296 0.55 -10.99 34.76
C ILE A 296 1.56 -11.41 33.67
N PRO A 297 1.31 -11.09 32.39
CA PRO A 297 2.25 -11.43 31.33
C PRO A 297 3.51 -10.55 31.37
N ARG A 298 4.67 -11.14 31.08
CA ARG A 298 5.96 -10.45 30.88
C ARG A 298 5.96 -9.60 29.61
N GLU A 299 5.36 -10.13 28.55
CA GLU A 299 5.26 -9.48 27.25
C GLU A 299 3.84 -9.65 26.69
N VAL A 300 3.38 -8.63 25.98
CA VAL A 300 2.09 -8.68 25.27
C VAL A 300 2.32 -8.42 23.79
N GLN A 301 1.88 -9.38 22.97
CA GLN A 301 1.84 -9.23 21.53
C GLN A 301 0.42 -8.90 21.09
N LEU A 302 0.29 -7.91 20.20
CA LEU A 302 -1.00 -7.43 19.70
C LEU A 302 -1.04 -7.56 18.17
N THR A 303 -2.14 -8.09 17.67
CA THR A 303 -2.46 -8.12 16.23
C THR A 303 -3.89 -7.65 16.02
N GLY A 304 -4.19 -7.01 14.89
CA GLY A 304 -5.55 -6.52 14.62
C GLY A 304 -5.60 -5.47 13.50
N THR A 305 -6.81 -4.95 13.27
CA THR A 305 -7.10 -3.97 12.21
C THR A 305 -8.06 -2.88 12.68
N ALA A 306 -7.90 -1.67 12.14
CA ALA A 306 -8.84 -0.56 12.31
C ALA A 306 -9.25 0.02 10.94
N ASP A 307 -10.41 0.66 10.92
CA ASP A 307 -10.99 1.29 9.72
C ASP A 307 -10.80 2.81 9.76
N VAL A 308 -10.84 3.45 8.59
CA VAL A 308 -10.82 4.91 8.48
C VAL A 308 -11.88 5.44 7.54
N TRP A 309 -12.34 6.65 7.88
CA TRP A 309 -13.35 7.41 7.14
C TRP A 309 -12.84 8.83 6.83
#